data_AF-A0A3M3AMZ0-F1
#
_entry.id   AF-A0A3M3AMZ0-F1
#
_cell.length_a   1.000
_cell.length_b   1.000
_cell.length_c   1.000
_cell.angle_alpha   90.00
_cell.angle_beta   90.00
_cell.angle_gamma   90.00
#
_symmetry.space_group_name_H-M   'P 1'
#
loop_
_entity.id
_entity.type
_entity.pdbx_description
1 polymer ?
#
loop_
_entity_poly.entity_id
_entity_poly.type
_entity_poly.pdbx_seq_one_letter_code
_entity_poly.pdbx_strand_id
1 'polypeptide(L)'
;MGGEVVGAIDQGILVLVGIEPQDTRASADKLLHKLLNYRVFSDADGKMNLSLREVGGELLLVSQFTLAADTKSGLRAGFSKAAAPALGAELFDYLLSQARIAHTAVAAGQFGADMQVHLINDGPVTFLFDT
;
A
#
# COMPACT_ATOMS: atom_id res chain seq x y z
N MET A 1 -1.25 -17.62 0.28
CA MET A 1 -1.58 -18.21 -1.03
C MET A 1 -1.73 -19.71 -0.85
N GLY A 2 -2.92 -20.27 -1.08
CA GLY A 2 -3.14 -21.71 -0.86
C GLY A 2 -2.76 -22.19 0.55
N GLY A 3 -2.88 -21.33 1.57
CA GLY A 3 -2.48 -21.59 2.96
C GLY A 3 -1.09 -21.08 3.37
N GLU A 4 -0.20 -20.73 2.43
CA GLU A 4 1.13 -20.20 2.75
C GLU A 4 1.12 -18.69 3.04
N VAL A 5 1.83 -18.27 4.09
CA VAL A 5 2.04 -16.85 4.42
C VAL A 5 3.28 -16.34 3.70
N VAL A 6 3.09 -15.41 2.76
CA VAL A 6 4.19 -14.84 1.95
C VAL A 6 4.67 -13.47 2.41
N GLY A 7 3.90 -12.84 3.30
CA GLY A 7 4.23 -11.57 3.93
C GLY A 7 3.38 -11.42 5.17
N ALA A 8 4.00 -11.00 6.26
CA ALA A 8 3.36 -10.71 7.52
C ALA A 8 4.04 -9.50 8.14
N ILE A 9 3.25 -8.73 8.89
CA ILE A 9 3.74 -7.66 9.73
C ILE A 9 3.04 -7.72 11.09
N ASP A 10 3.71 -7.21 12.12
CA ASP A 10 3.10 -6.96 13.42
C ASP A 10 2.46 -5.56 13.44
N GLN A 11 2.97 -4.63 14.26
CA GLN A 11 2.49 -3.25 14.28
C GLN A 11 2.98 -2.50 13.03
N GLY A 12 2.06 -1.91 12.27
CA GLY A 12 2.46 -1.25 11.04
C GLY A 12 1.33 -0.72 10.18
N ILE A 13 1.63 -0.53 8.89
CA ILE A 13 0.67 -0.09 7.88
C ILE A 13 0.55 -1.15 6.79
N LEU A 14 -0.67 -1.63 6.57
CA LEU A 14 -1.04 -2.29 5.32
C LEU A 14 -1.33 -1.23 4.26
N VAL A 15 -0.67 -1.33 3.10
CA VAL A 15 -0.92 -0.48 1.94
C VAL A 15 -1.43 -1.33 0.79
N LEU A 16 -2.67 -1.04 0.39
CA LEU A 16 -3.22 -1.48 -0.89
C LEU A 16 -2.78 -0.49 -1.96
N VAL A 17 -1.97 -0.94 -2.93
CA VAL A 17 -1.33 -0.08 -3.94
C VAL A 17 -2.07 -0.22 -5.27
N GLY A 18 -2.74 0.85 -5.70
CA GLY A 18 -3.25 1.01 -7.05
C GLY A 18 -2.26 1.79 -7.91
N ILE A 19 -2.12 1.40 -9.18
CA ILE A 19 -1.28 2.09 -10.15
C ILE A 19 -2.16 2.49 -11.33
N GLU A 20 -2.06 3.75 -11.75
CA GLU A 20 -2.78 4.33 -12.89
C GLU A 20 -1.85 4.55 -14.11
N PRO A 21 -2.39 4.65 -15.35
CA PRO A 21 -1.57 4.75 -16.57
C PRO A 21 -0.57 5.90 -16.60
N GLN A 22 -0.84 7.00 -15.91
CA GLN A 22 0.02 8.18 -15.83
C GLN A 22 1.08 8.10 -14.74
N ASP A 23 1.05 7.08 -13.89
CA ASP A 23 1.99 6.97 -12.78
C ASP A 23 3.42 6.77 -13.27
N THR A 24 4.34 7.29 -12.46
CA THR A 24 5.77 7.24 -12.73
C THR A 24 6.52 6.82 -11.48
N ARG A 25 7.83 6.59 -11.61
CA ARG A 25 8.72 6.39 -10.45
C ARG A 25 8.65 7.57 -9.47
N ALA A 26 8.47 8.80 -9.97
CA ALA A 26 8.29 9.96 -9.11
C ALA A 26 6.98 9.92 -8.30
N SER A 27 5.89 9.37 -8.88
CA SER A 27 4.64 9.11 -8.15
C SER A 27 4.89 8.11 -7.01
N ALA A 28 5.59 7.01 -7.30
CA ALA A 28 5.95 6.00 -6.32
C ALA A 28 6.85 6.54 -5.19
N ASP A 29 7.86 7.35 -5.52
CA ASP A 29 8.73 8.00 -4.52
C ASP A 29 7.94 8.95 -3.61
N LYS A 30 7.02 9.72 -4.19
CA LYS A 30 6.13 10.64 -3.45
C LYS A 30 5.17 9.86 -2.54
N LEU A 31 4.62 8.75 -3.02
CA LEU A 31 3.77 7.86 -2.21
C LEU A 31 4.57 7.29 -1.05
N LEU A 32 5.74 6.72 -1.29
CA LEU A 32 6.60 6.17 -0.25
C LEU A 32 6.97 7.22 0.81
N HIS A 33 7.32 8.43 0.37
CA HIS A 33 7.57 9.53 1.29
C HIS A 33 6.35 9.83 2.17
N LYS A 34 5.13 9.84 1.62
CA LYS A 34 3.92 9.98 2.44
C LYS A 34 3.77 8.80 3.40
N LEU A 35 3.83 7.55 2.93
CA LEU A 35 3.63 6.35 3.75
C LEU A 35 4.55 6.30 4.98
N LEU A 36 5.82 6.67 4.82
CA LEU A 36 6.79 6.60 5.90
C LEU A 36 6.69 7.75 6.92
N ASN A 37 6.12 8.89 6.51
CA ASN A 37 6.12 10.11 7.33
C ASN A 37 4.70 10.57 7.74
N TYR A 38 3.64 9.95 7.23
CA TYR A 38 2.28 10.33 7.58
C TYR A 38 1.98 9.94 9.03
N ARG A 39 1.42 10.89 9.78
CA ARG A 39 1.16 10.73 11.21
C ARG A 39 -0.16 10.00 11.42
N VAL A 40 -0.10 8.69 11.55
CA VAL A 40 -1.28 7.81 11.75
C VAL A 40 -1.30 7.08 13.09
N PHE A 41 -0.20 7.12 13.83
CA PHE A 41 -0.05 6.43 15.11
C PHE A 41 -0.19 7.40 16.29
N SER A 42 -0.73 6.90 17.39
CA SER A 42 -0.90 7.66 18.62
C SER A 42 0.43 7.88 19.35
N ASP A 43 0.62 9.08 19.87
CA ASP A 43 1.67 9.40 20.85
C ASP A 43 1.26 8.95 22.27
N ALA A 44 2.11 9.29 23.26
CA ALA A 44 1.87 8.96 24.66
C ALA A 44 0.60 9.59 25.26
N ASP A 45 0.09 10.67 24.66
CA ASP A 45 -1.15 11.33 25.08
C ASP A 45 -2.38 10.79 24.31
N GLY A 46 -2.20 9.75 23.50
CA GLY A 46 -3.25 9.16 22.67
C GLY A 46 -3.61 9.99 21.44
N LYS A 47 -2.79 10.97 21.05
CA LYS A 47 -3.03 11.82 19.87
C LYS A 47 -2.30 11.28 18.66
N MET A 48 -2.98 11.28 17.52
CA MET A 48 -2.44 10.80 16.25
C MET A 48 -1.34 11.74 15.70
N ASN A 49 -0.10 11.51 16.11
CA ASN A 49 1.04 12.41 15.90
C ASN A 49 2.31 11.72 15.43
N LEU A 50 2.37 10.39 15.47
CA LEU A 50 3.56 9.62 15.12
C LEU A 50 3.40 8.96 13.75
N SER A 51 4.48 8.93 12.99
CA SER A 51 4.62 8.23 11.71
C SER A 51 5.09 6.79 11.89
N LEU A 52 5.03 6.01 10.80
CA LEU A 52 5.53 4.63 10.77
C LEU A 52 6.98 4.53 11.27
N ARG A 53 7.82 5.48 10.85
CA ARG A 53 9.23 5.55 11.26
C ARG A 53 9.38 5.83 12.75
N GLU A 54 8.58 6.74 13.29
CA GLU A 54 8.65 7.14 14.70
C GLU A 54 8.22 6.02 15.65
N VAL A 55 7.29 5.16 15.23
CA VAL A 55 6.87 3.98 16.00
C VAL A 55 7.71 2.73 15.71
N GLY A 56 8.67 2.79 14.77
CA GLY A 56 9.42 1.63 14.32
C GLY A 56 8.56 0.53 13.70
N GLY A 57 7.38 0.90 13.19
CA GLY A 57 6.39 -0.04 12.67
C GLY A 57 6.77 -0.60 11.30
N GLU A 58 6.05 -1.59 10.85
CA GLU A 58 6.36 -2.35 9.64
C GLU A 58 5.44 -1.99 8.47
N LEU A 59 5.89 -2.19 7.24
CA LEU A 59 5.12 -1.88 6.03
C LEU A 59 4.77 -3.17 5.28
N LEU A 60 3.48 -3.38 5.00
CA LEU A 60 3.03 -4.48 4.14
C LEU A 60 2.44 -3.91 2.85
N LEU A 61 3.11 -4.13 1.72
CA LEU A 61 2.66 -3.67 0.41
C LEU A 61 1.90 -4.77 -0.35
N VAL A 62 0.69 -4.49 -0.81
CA VAL A 62 -0.11 -5.43 -1.60
C VAL A 62 -0.67 -4.73 -2.84
N SER A 63 -0.44 -5.29 -4.03
CA SER A 63 -0.98 -4.75 -5.27
C SER A 63 -2.51 -4.87 -5.30
N GLN A 64 -3.22 -3.76 -5.58
CA GLN A 64 -4.68 -3.69 -5.59
C GLN A 64 -5.18 -2.83 -6.76
N PHE A 65 -5.26 -3.41 -7.96
CA PHE A 65 -5.69 -2.70 -9.17
C PHE A 65 -7.12 -2.15 -9.09
N THR A 66 -7.97 -2.72 -8.23
CA THR A 66 -9.36 -2.29 -8.08
C THR A 66 -9.51 -0.91 -7.45
N LEU A 67 -8.45 -0.35 -6.86
CA LEU A 67 -8.47 1.04 -6.39
C LEU A 67 -8.63 2.04 -7.54
N ALA A 68 -8.13 1.69 -8.74
CA ALA A 68 -8.29 2.48 -9.95
C ALA A 68 -9.59 2.15 -10.72
N ALA A 69 -10.56 1.49 -10.08
CA ALA A 69 -11.84 1.17 -10.69
C ALA A 69 -12.73 2.42 -10.84
N ASP A 70 -13.40 2.54 -11.99
CA ASP A 70 -14.57 3.40 -12.13
C ASP A 70 -15.83 2.62 -11.76
N THR A 71 -16.51 3.08 -10.72
CA THR A 71 -17.73 2.47 -10.17
C THR A 71 -18.96 3.38 -10.32
N LYS A 72 -18.91 4.40 -11.18
CA LYS A 72 -19.98 5.41 -11.29
C LYS A 72 -21.24 4.93 -12.02
N SER A 73 -21.17 3.86 -12.81
CA SER A 73 -22.31 3.38 -13.61
C SER A 73 -22.44 1.86 -13.61
N GLY A 74 -23.69 1.38 -13.60
CA GLY A 74 -24.00 -0.05 -13.60
C GLY A 74 -23.60 -0.78 -12.32
N LEU A 75 -23.50 -2.11 -12.42
CA LEU A 75 -23.12 -3.01 -11.31
C LEU A 75 -21.78 -3.72 -11.56
N ARG A 76 -21.02 -3.29 -12.57
CA ARG A 76 -19.73 -3.85 -12.94
C ARG A 76 -18.71 -2.72 -13.03
N ALA A 77 -17.66 -2.82 -12.22
CA ALA A 77 -16.54 -1.88 -12.26
C ALA A 77 -15.86 -1.85 -13.64
N GLY A 78 -15.56 -0.65 -14.12
CA GLY A 78 -14.68 -0.42 -15.25
C GLY A 78 -13.24 -0.21 -14.77
N PHE A 79 -12.26 -0.71 -15.52
CA PHE A 79 -10.83 -0.59 -15.15
C PHE A 79 -10.04 0.22 -16.18
N SER A 80 -10.70 1.12 -16.91
CA SER A 80 -10.06 1.98 -17.91
C SER A 80 -9.03 2.94 -17.31
N LYS A 81 -9.09 3.18 -15.99
CA LYS A 81 -8.14 4.01 -15.24
C LYS A 81 -7.05 3.21 -14.53
N ALA A 82 -7.10 1.88 -14.58
CA ALA A 82 -6.01 1.06 -14.05
C ALA A 82 -4.87 0.99 -15.06
N ALA A 83 -3.63 1.00 -14.56
CA ALA A 83 -2.46 0.76 -15.40
C ALA A 83 -2.51 -0.63 -16.06
N ALA A 84 -1.86 -0.75 -17.21
CA ALA A 84 -1.63 -2.05 -17.83
C ALA A 84 -0.79 -2.94 -16.88
N PRO A 85 -0.97 -4.28 -16.89
CA PRO A 85 -0.28 -5.18 -15.96
C PRO A 85 1.25 -5.03 -15.94
N ALA A 86 1.86 -4.77 -17.09
CA ALA A 86 3.31 -4.56 -17.19
C ALA A 86 3.78 -3.30 -16.43
N LEU A 87 3.08 -2.17 -16.60
CA LEU A 87 3.38 -0.94 -15.87
C LEU A 87 3.07 -1.08 -14.38
N GLY A 88 1.95 -1.74 -14.05
CA GLY A 88 1.57 -2.02 -12.66
C GLY A 88 2.64 -2.85 -11.94
N ALA A 89 3.16 -3.90 -12.58
CA ALA A 89 4.23 -4.72 -12.02
C ALA A 89 5.53 -3.93 -11.88
N GLU A 90 5.94 -3.17 -12.92
CA GLU A 90 7.15 -2.36 -12.88
C GLU A 90 7.14 -1.36 -11.71
N LEU A 91 6.06 -0.58 -11.58
CA LEU A 91 5.98 0.46 -10.55
C LEU A 91 5.78 -0.11 -9.16
N PHE A 92 5.09 -1.25 -9.02
CA PHE A 92 4.99 -1.95 -7.74
C PHE A 92 6.35 -2.49 -7.28
N ASP A 93 7.10 -3.15 -8.17
CA ASP A 93 8.44 -3.67 -7.86
C ASP A 93 9.42 -2.55 -7.56
N TYR A 94 9.32 -1.43 -8.28
CA TYR A 94 10.09 -0.22 -7.99
C TYR A 94 9.77 0.33 -6.59
N LEU A 95 8.48 0.52 -6.27
CA LEU A 95 8.04 0.98 -4.95
C LEU A 95 8.55 0.07 -3.84
N LEU A 96 8.40 -1.26 -3.99
CA LEU A 96 8.88 -2.25 -3.02
C LEU A 96 10.39 -2.15 -2.81
N SER A 97 11.15 -2.00 -3.90
CA SER A 97 12.60 -1.86 -3.85
C SER A 97 13.02 -0.59 -3.11
N GLN A 98 12.38 0.55 -3.41
CA GLN A 98 12.64 1.81 -2.70
C GLN A 98 12.23 1.73 -1.22
N ALA A 99 11.10 1.08 -0.91
CA ALA A 99 10.64 0.90 0.45
C ALA A 99 11.66 0.12 1.30
N ARG A 100 12.21 -0.98 0.77
CA ARG A 100 13.24 -1.79 1.44
C ARG A 100 14.57 -1.05 1.66
N ILE A 101 14.88 -0.07 0.82
CA ILE A 101 16.06 0.80 1.02
C ILE A 101 15.75 1.84 2.12
N ALA A 102 14.55 2.42 2.10
CA ALA A 102 14.18 3.55 2.94
C ALA A 102 13.66 3.16 4.34
N HIS A 103 13.33 1.88 4.56
CA HIS A 103 12.75 1.35 5.79
C HIS A 103 13.14 -0.12 6.00
N THR A 104 13.48 -0.49 7.22
CA THR A 104 14.07 -1.80 7.54
C THR A 104 13.06 -2.95 7.53
N ALA A 105 11.80 -2.72 7.87
CA ALA A 105 10.79 -3.76 8.01
C ALA A 105 9.70 -3.60 6.94
N VAL A 106 9.92 -4.23 5.77
CA VAL A 106 9.00 -4.20 4.63
C VAL A 106 8.70 -5.60 4.13
N ALA A 107 7.44 -6.01 4.27
CA ALA A 107 6.87 -7.20 3.68
C ALA A 107 6.02 -6.85 2.43
N ALA A 108 5.74 -7.84 1.61
CA ALA A 108 4.90 -7.67 0.43
C ALA A 108 4.06 -8.91 0.14
N GLY A 109 2.93 -8.69 -0.53
CA GLY A 109 2.23 -9.76 -1.25
C GLY A 109 2.94 -10.14 -2.55
N GLN A 110 2.28 -10.94 -3.37
CA GLN A 110 2.76 -11.31 -4.70
C GLN A 110 1.89 -10.65 -5.78
N PHE A 111 2.53 -9.88 -6.67
CA PHE A 111 1.83 -9.21 -7.76
C PHE A 111 1.10 -10.21 -8.66
N GLY A 112 -0.17 -9.93 -8.96
CA GLY A 112 -0.99 -10.73 -9.88
C GLY A 112 -1.43 -12.10 -9.33
N ALA A 113 -1.11 -12.44 -8.10
CA ALA A 113 -1.56 -13.67 -7.46
C ALA A 113 -2.92 -13.51 -6.77
N ASP A 114 -3.67 -14.61 -6.66
CA ASP A 114 -4.82 -14.68 -5.77
C ASP A 114 -4.37 -14.70 -4.31
N MET A 115 -4.80 -13.70 -3.54
CA MET A 115 -4.30 -13.45 -2.19
C MET A 115 -5.46 -13.31 -1.20
N GLN A 116 -5.29 -13.93 -0.04
CA GLN A 116 -6.12 -13.68 1.13
C GLN A 116 -5.31 -12.75 2.05
N VAL A 117 -5.77 -11.50 2.18
CA VAL A 117 -5.11 -10.48 3.00
C VAL A 117 -5.83 -10.39 4.34
N HIS A 118 -5.18 -10.82 5.41
CA HIS A 118 -5.70 -10.65 6.77
C HIS A 118 -5.20 -9.35 7.36
N LEU A 119 -6.08 -8.61 8.03
CA LEU A 119 -5.70 -7.45 8.81
C LEU A 119 -6.55 -7.33 10.07
N ILE A 120 -5.96 -6.71 11.09
CA ILE A 120 -6.67 -6.09 12.21
C ILE A 120 -6.48 -4.59 12.04
N ASN A 121 -7.54 -3.88 11.67
CA ASN A 121 -7.47 -2.43 11.48
C ASN A 121 -7.65 -1.73 12.83
N ASP A 122 -6.54 -1.39 13.49
CA ASP A 122 -6.54 -0.74 14.80
C ASP A 122 -7.09 0.69 14.70
N GLY A 123 -8.15 0.98 15.46
CA GLY A 123 -8.94 2.21 15.36
C GLY A 123 -10.44 1.96 15.09
N PRO A 124 -10.86 1.67 13.83
CA PRO A 124 -10.02 1.56 12.63
C PRO A 124 -9.62 2.92 12.05
N VAL A 125 -8.43 2.99 11.45
CA VAL A 125 -7.88 4.18 10.79
C VAL A 125 -7.63 3.85 9.32
N THR A 126 -8.16 4.64 8.40
CA THR A 126 -7.97 4.41 6.96
C THR A 126 -7.80 5.73 6.23
N PHE A 127 -6.76 5.84 5.43
CA PHE A 127 -6.48 7.00 4.58
C PHE A 127 -6.37 6.55 3.13
N LEU A 128 -6.94 7.35 2.24
CA LEU A 128 -6.74 7.22 0.80
C LEU A 128 -5.75 8.30 0.35
N PHE A 129 -4.68 7.88 -0.31
CA PHE A 129 -3.69 8.79 -0.89
C PHE A 129 -3.75 8.74 -2.41
N ASP A 130 -3.53 9.91 -3.00
CA ASP A 130 -3.32 10.15 -4.43
C ASP A 130 -2.05 11.01 -4.58
N THR A 131 -1.28 10.83 -5.66
CA THR A 131 0.07 11.42 -5.82
C THR A 131 0.32 12.07 -7.16
#